data_AF-A0A355AQY7-F1
#
_entry.id   AF-A0A355AQY7-F1
#
_cell.length_a   1.000
_cell.length_b   1.000
_cell.length_c   1.000
_cell.angle_alpha   90.00
_cell.angle_beta   90.00
_cell.angle_gamma   90.00
#
_symmetry.space_group_name_H-M   'P 1'
#
loop_
_entity.id
_entity.type
_entity.pdbx_description
1 polymer ?
#
loop_
_entity_poly.entity_id
_entity_poly.type
_entity_poly.pdbx_seq_one_letter_code
_entity_poly.pdbx_strand_id
1 'polypeptide(L)'
;MSGSKPRLEDLSIIVSGQGGDGSLTVINILADVLRSVGMRAYTERDVLSRIKGGIVAATLRACHDERLCIGSQIDLIVVFDLFAIRKQAHRLNDRSIVIYDSSGGGLPDDSGVPEG
;
A
#
# COMPACT_ATOMS: atom_id res chain seq x y z
N MET A 1 34.59 -2.70 -6.42
CA MET A 1 33.46 -2.49 -7.37
C MET A 1 32.31 -1.95 -6.55
N SER A 2 32.00 -0.65 -6.65
CA SER A 2 30.85 -0.06 -5.97
C SER A 2 29.61 -0.51 -6.74
N GLY A 3 28.90 -1.52 -6.24
CA GLY A 3 27.61 -1.90 -6.80
C GLY A 3 26.68 -0.69 -6.75
N SER A 4 26.17 -0.26 -7.90
CA SER A 4 25.15 0.80 -7.95
C SER A 4 24.00 0.40 -7.05
N LYS A 5 23.56 1.29 -6.15
CA LYS A 5 22.35 1.06 -5.35
C LYS A 5 21.19 0.75 -6.30
N PRO A 6 20.36 -0.27 -6.00
CA PRO A 6 19.17 -0.54 -6.80
C PRO A 6 18.31 0.73 -6.83
N ARG A 7 17.86 1.10 -8.03
CA ARG A 7 16.94 2.22 -8.22
C ARG A 7 15.52 1.68 -8.18
N LEU A 8 14.66 2.38 -7.45
CA LEU A 8 13.24 2.09 -7.40
C LEU A 8 12.56 2.75 -8.60
N GLU A 9 12.17 1.96 -9.58
CA GLU A 9 11.63 2.47 -10.86
C GLU A 9 10.09 2.45 -10.92
N ASP A 10 9.45 1.52 -10.21
CA ASP A 10 8.00 1.35 -10.11
C ASP A 10 7.68 0.82 -8.71
N LEU A 11 6.65 1.40 -8.08
CA LEU A 11 6.21 1.02 -6.73
C LEU A 11 4.70 1.09 -6.63
N SER A 12 4.08 -0.04 -6.29
CA SER A 12 2.66 -0.21 -6.01
C SER A 12 2.44 -0.36 -4.50
N ILE A 13 1.77 0.62 -3.90
CA ILE A 13 1.50 0.71 -2.48
C ILE A 13 0.00 0.65 -2.24
N ILE A 14 -0.44 -0.07 -1.21
CA ILE A 14 -1.79 0.08 -0.67
C ILE A 14 -1.72 0.49 0.80
N VAL A 15 -2.57 1.45 1.18
CA VAL A 15 -2.79 1.83 2.57
C VAL A 15 -4.25 1.62 2.91
N SER A 16 -4.55 0.94 4.01
CA SER A 16 -5.94 0.68 4.43
C SER A 16 -6.12 0.77 5.94
N GLY A 17 -7.32 1.17 6.34
CA GLY A 17 -7.68 1.36 7.73
C GLY A 17 -9.17 1.73 7.85
N GLN A 18 -9.52 2.42 8.93
CA GLN A 18 -10.86 2.91 9.21
C GLN A 18 -10.97 4.41 9.00
N GLY A 19 -12.14 4.89 8.55
CA GLY A 19 -12.39 6.33 8.43
C GLY A 19 -12.05 7.10 9.72
N GLY A 20 -11.08 8.00 9.65
CA GLY A 20 -10.62 8.82 10.77
C GLY A 20 -9.27 8.44 11.36
N ASP A 21 -8.69 7.30 10.98
CA ASP A 21 -7.39 6.84 11.49
C ASP A 21 -6.16 7.44 10.79
N GLY A 22 -6.37 8.18 9.71
CA GLY A 22 -5.32 8.82 8.92
C GLY A 22 -4.72 7.97 7.81
N SER A 23 -5.24 6.77 7.52
CA SER A 23 -4.79 5.90 6.41
C SER A 23 -4.77 6.61 5.05
N LEU A 24 -5.81 7.38 4.71
CA LEU A 24 -5.83 8.20 3.49
C LEU A 24 -4.85 9.39 3.52
N THR A 25 -4.46 9.85 4.71
CA THR A 25 -3.44 10.89 4.87
C THR A 25 -2.05 10.31 4.60
N VAL A 26 -1.76 9.12 5.13
CA VAL A 26 -0.49 8.42 4.92
C VAL A 26 -0.20 8.23 3.43
N ILE A 27 -1.18 7.80 2.64
CA ILE A 27 -0.95 7.61 1.20
C ILE A 27 -0.70 8.92 0.44
N ASN A 28 -1.31 10.03 0.87
CA ASN A 28 -1.05 11.34 0.26
C ASN A 28 0.37 11.81 0.58
N ILE A 29 0.82 11.64 1.83
CA ILE A 29 2.20 11.94 2.24
C ILE A 29 3.19 11.10 1.43
N LEU A 30 2.93 9.79 1.28
CA LEU A 30 3.76 8.91 0.44
C LEU A 30 3.80 9.39 -1.00
N ALA A 31 2.66 9.75 -1.58
CA ALA A 31 2.60 10.25 -2.94
C ALA A 31 3.42 11.55 -3.11
N ASP A 32 3.37 12.46 -2.15
CA ASP A 32 4.12 13.71 -2.19
C ASP A 32 5.63 13.50 -2.03
N VAL A 33 6.05 12.60 -1.14
CA VAL A 33 7.45 12.20 -1.00
C VAL A 33 7.97 11.58 -2.30
N LEU A 34 7.21 10.68 -2.92
CA LEU A 34 7.61 10.04 -4.18
C LEU A 34 7.66 11.03 -5.34
N ARG A 35 6.73 11.98 -5.41
CA ARG A 35 6.79 13.10 -6.39
C ARG A 35 8.03 13.97 -6.18
N SER A 36 8.41 14.22 -4.92
CA SER A 36 9.58 15.05 -4.60
C SER A 36 10.90 14.46 -5.10
N VAL A 37 10.97 13.15 -5.32
CA VAL A 37 12.13 12.44 -5.89
C VAL A 37 12.00 12.18 -7.40
N GLY A 38 11.03 12.82 -8.07
CA GLY A 38 10.88 12.78 -9.52
C GLY A 38 10.05 11.62 -10.07
N MET A 39 9.24 10.97 -9.24
CA MET A 39 8.32 9.90 -9.67
C MET A 39 6.93 10.47 -10.00
N ARG A 40 6.27 9.90 -11.01
CA ARG A 40 4.87 10.19 -11.37
C ARG A 40 3.96 9.29 -10.55
N ALA A 41 3.07 9.90 -9.75
CA ALA A 41 2.20 9.19 -8.81
C ALA A 41 0.72 9.24 -9.23
N TYR A 42 0.10 8.06 -9.35
CA TYR A 42 -1.33 7.85 -9.57
C TYR A 42 -1.97 7.22 -8.32
N THR A 43 -3.07 7.77 -7.83
CA THR A 43 -3.75 7.29 -6.62
C THR A 43 -5.22 6.99 -6.90
N GLU A 44 -5.64 5.79 -6.52
CA GLU A 44 -7.04 5.35 -6.49
C GLU A 44 -7.50 5.25 -5.03
N ARG A 45 -8.74 5.63 -4.74
CA ARG A 45 -9.33 5.56 -3.38
C ARG A 45 -10.59 4.71 -3.41
N ASP A 46 -10.65 3.71 -2.55
CA ASP A 46 -11.81 2.87 -2.27
C ASP A 46 -12.41 3.33 -0.93
N VAL A 47 -13.50 4.11 -1.01
CA VAL A 47 -14.20 4.66 0.16
C VAL A 47 -15.69 4.30 0.07
N LEU A 48 -16.25 3.88 1.19
CA LEU A 48 -17.66 3.53 1.28
C LEU A 48 -18.55 4.79 1.12
N SER A 49 -19.72 4.62 0.48
CA SER A 49 -20.75 5.66 0.38
C SER A 49 -21.51 5.84 1.70
N ARG A 50 -20.79 6.11 2.79
CA ARG A 50 -21.33 6.30 4.13
C ARG A 50 -20.47 7.27 4.94
N ILE A 51 -21.11 8.22 5.61
CA ILE A 51 -20.44 9.26 6.41
C ILE A 51 -19.96 8.73 7.78
N LYS A 52 -20.61 7.70 8.34
CA LYS A 52 -20.33 7.12 9.67
C LYS A 52 -19.01 6.32 9.76
N GLY A 53 -18.09 6.46 8.81
CA GLY A 53 -16.85 5.70 8.75
C GLY A 53 -17.02 4.27 8.21
N GLY A 54 -16.01 3.45 8.45
CA GLY A 54 -15.85 2.12 7.88
C GLY A 54 -14.49 1.97 7.19
N ILE A 55 -14.27 0.80 6.60
CA ILE A 55 -13.01 0.49 5.92
C ILE A 55 -12.79 1.48 4.78
N VAL A 56 -11.60 2.05 4.74
CA VAL A 56 -11.09 2.84 3.63
C VAL A 56 -9.80 2.20 3.14
N ALA A 57 -9.58 2.27 1.84
CA ALA A 57 -8.32 1.88 1.25
C ALA A 57 -7.94 2.86 0.15
N ALA A 58 -6.65 2.97 -0.12
CA ALA A 58 -6.16 3.69 -1.27
C ALA A 58 -4.95 2.96 -1.84
N THR A 59 -4.89 2.89 -3.18
CA THR A 59 -3.75 2.33 -3.91
C THR A 59 -3.00 3.48 -4.56
N LEU A 60 -1.68 3.49 -4.41
CA LEU A 60 -0.77 4.45 -5.02
C LEU A 60 0.19 3.66 -5.90
N ARG A 61 0.26 4.01 -7.18
CA ARG A 61 1.37 3.59 -8.04
C ARG A 61 2.25 4.79 -8.32
N ALA A 62 3.54 4.66 -8.11
CA ALA A 62 4.50 5.69 -8.43
C ALA A 62 5.63 5.12 -9.28
N CYS A 63 5.90 5.74 -10.43
CA CYS A 63 6.85 5.23 -11.42
C CYS A 63 7.64 6.40 -12.03
N HIS A 64 8.89 6.16 -12.45
CA HIS A 64 9.65 7.16 -13.21
C HIS A 64 9.08 7.36 -14.63
N ASP A 65 8.54 6.28 -15.23
CA ASP A 65 7.89 6.31 -16.53
C ASP A 65 6.39 6.66 -16.44
N GLU A 66 5.79 6.95 -17.59
CA GLU A 66 4.35 7.12 -17.70
C GLU A 66 3.60 5.80 -17.49
N ARG A 67 2.87 5.70 -16.39
CA ARG A 67 1.92 4.61 -16.13
C ARG A 67 0.55 5.21 -15.83
N LEU A 68 -0.44 4.80 -16.62
CA LEU A 68 -1.81 5.32 -16.54
C LEU A 68 -2.78 4.38 -15.80
N CYS A 69 -2.24 3.35 -15.15
CA CYS A 69 -3.02 2.34 -14.44
C CYS A 69 -2.34 1.88 -13.16
N ILE A 70 -3.14 1.39 -12.21
CA ILE A 70 -2.64 0.66 -11.04
C ILE A 70 -1.94 -0.66 -11.45
N GLY A 71 -1.05 -1.16 -10.59
CA GLY A 71 -0.39 -2.45 -10.78
C GLY A 71 -1.28 -3.61 -10.32
N SER A 72 -1.13 -4.78 -10.97
CA SER A 72 -1.79 -6.01 -10.53
C SER A 72 -1.23 -6.51 -9.19
N GLN A 73 0.08 -6.37 -8.99
CA GLN A 73 0.77 -6.72 -7.74
C GLN A 73 0.93 -5.51 -6.82
N ILE A 74 1.10 -5.79 -5.53
CA ILE A 74 1.36 -4.79 -4.48
C ILE A 74 2.75 -5.06 -3.91
N ASP A 75 3.62 -4.05 -3.97
CA ASP A 75 4.98 -4.13 -3.43
C ASP A 75 5.00 -3.80 -1.93
N LEU A 76 4.14 -2.86 -1.49
CA LEU A 76 4.04 -2.45 -0.10
C LEU A 76 2.57 -2.35 0.33
N ILE A 77 2.22 -3.00 1.43
CA ILE A 77 0.92 -2.85 2.09
C ILE A 77 1.12 -2.31 3.50
N VAL A 78 0.44 -1.20 3.81
CA VAL A 78 0.40 -0.58 5.14
C VAL A 78 -1.03 -0.65 5.66
N VAL A 79 -1.27 -1.41 6.71
CA VAL A 79 -2.63 -1.69 7.19
C VAL A 79 -2.81 -1.43 8.67
N PHE A 80 -3.87 -0.70 8.99
CA PHE A 80 -4.29 -0.42 10.37
C PHE A 80 -5.39 -1.40 10.80
N ASP A 81 -5.97 -2.11 9.82
CA ASP A 81 -6.95 -3.19 10.01
C ASP A 81 -6.50 -4.42 9.20
N LEU A 82 -6.25 -5.53 9.90
CA LEU A 82 -5.77 -6.78 9.32
C LEU A 82 -6.74 -7.39 8.31
N PHE A 83 -8.03 -7.03 8.35
CA PHE A 83 -9.00 -7.45 7.34
C PHE A 83 -8.58 -7.03 5.93
N ALA A 84 -7.89 -5.90 5.80
CA ALA A 84 -7.40 -5.42 4.51
C ALA A 84 -6.30 -6.32 3.91
N ILE A 85 -5.50 -7.01 4.74
CA ILE A 85 -4.49 -7.96 4.26
C ILE A 85 -5.18 -9.10 3.51
N ARG A 86 -6.20 -9.73 4.13
CA ARG A 86 -6.95 -10.83 3.51
C ARG A 86 -7.62 -10.41 2.20
N LYS A 87 -8.19 -9.20 2.14
CA LYS A 87 -8.78 -8.65 0.89
C LYS A 87 -7.75 -8.52 -0.24
N GLN A 88 -6.49 -8.24 0.09
CA GLN A 88 -5.42 -7.95 -0.88
C GLN A 88 -4.42 -9.09 -1.07
N ALA A 89 -4.54 -10.19 -0.33
CA ALA A 89 -3.62 -11.33 -0.35
C ALA A 89 -3.33 -11.84 -1.77
N HIS A 90 -4.34 -11.88 -2.64
CA HIS A 90 -4.20 -12.30 -4.05
C HIS A 90 -3.29 -11.39 -4.91
N ARG A 91 -2.92 -10.21 -4.41
CA ARG A 91 -2.01 -9.25 -5.08
C ARG A 91 -0.63 -9.21 -4.42
N LEU A 92 -0.43 -9.94 -3.31
CA LEU A 92 0.85 -10.07 -2.63
C LEU A 92 1.66 -11.23 -3.22
N ASN A 93 2.98 -11.11 -3.20
CA ASN A 93 3.93 -12.15 -3.56
C ASN A 93 5.06 -12.23 -2.50
N ASP A 94 6.02 -13.12 -2.74
CA ASP A 94 7.22 -13.36 -1.92
C ASP A 94 8.09 -12.10 -1.70
N ARG A 95 7.93 -11.07 -2.52
CA ARG A 95 8.67 -9.80 -2.43
C ARG A 95 7.85 -8.66 -1.83
N SER A 96 6.56 -8.88 -1.58
CA SER A 96 5.68 -7.86 -0.99
C SER A 96 6.06 -7.61 0.47
N ILE A 97 6.13 -6.33 0.84
CA ILE A 97 6.40 -5.91 2.22
C ILE A 97 5.07 -5.59 2.90
N VAL A 98 4.84 -6.19 4.08
CA VAL A 98 3.66 -5.97 4.91
C VAL A 98 4.05 -5.19 6.16
N ILE A 99 3.45 -4.02 6.35
CA ILE A 99 3.51 -3.23 7.58
C ILE A 99 2.11 -3.21 8.17
N TYR A 100 1.96 -3.68 9.41
CA TYR A 100 0.66 -3.75 10.07
C TYR A 100 0.72 -3.25 11.51
N ASP A 101 -0.42 -2.77 12.01
CA ASP A 101 -0.60 -2.47 13.43
C ASP A 101 -0.74 -3.75 14.25
N SER A 102 0.26 -4.01 15.10
CA SER A 102 0.33 -5.19 15.97
C SER A 102 -0.24 -4.95 17.38
N SER A 103 -0.77 -3.76 17.68
CA SER A 103 -1.31 -3.47 19.01
C SER A 103 -2.47 -4.38 19.41
N GLY A 104 -3.22 -4.91 18.42
CA GLY A 104 -4.32 -5.85 18.61
C GLY A 104 -3.91 -7.33 18.63
N GLY A 105 -2.63 -7.65 18.46
CA GLY A 105 -2.11 -9.01 18.36
C GLY A 105 -1.21 -9.23 17.14
N GLY A 106 -0.67 -10.45 17.04
CA GLY A 106 0.16 -10.85 15.90
C GLY A 106 -0.65 -11.10 14.63
N LEU A 107 0.06 -11.19 13.51
CA LEU A 107 -0.52 -11.59 12.23
C LEU A 107 -1.08 -13.03 12.33
N PRO A 108 -2.34 -13.28 11.93
CA PRO A 108 -2.91 -14.63 11.93
C PRO A 108 -2.19 -15.55 10.94
N ASP A 109 -2.13 -16.84 11.27
CA ASP A 109 -1.56 -17.88 10.40
C ASP A 109 -2.28 -17.96 9.03
N ASP A 110 -3.57 -17.63 8.99
CA ASP A 110 -4.41 -17.59 7.79
C ASP A 110 -4.52 -16.18 7.15
N SER A 111 -3.54 -15.31 7.39
CA SER A 111 -3.53 -13.93 6.91
C SER A 111 -3.45 -13.79 5.38
N GLY A 112 -2.96 -14.82 4.69
CA GLY A 112 -2.73 -14.80 3.24
C GLY A 112 -1.48 -14.04 2.82
N VAL A 113 -0.62 -13.65 3.78
CA VAL A 113 0.72 -13.13 3.48
C VAL A 113 1.60 -14.32 3.04
N PRO A 114 2.27 -14.23 1.88
CA PRO A 114 3.20 -15.28 1.43
C PRO A 114 4.33 -15.51 2.44
N GLU A 115 4.72 -16.77 2.62
CA GLU A 115 5.97 -17.10 3.29
C GLU A 115 7.12 -16.69 2.36
N GLY A 116 7.93 -15.71 2.80
CA GLY A 116 9.02 -15.15 2.02
C GLY A 116 10.15 -16.12 1.72
#